data_AF-A0A258V4W8-F1
#
_entry.id   AF-A0A258V4W8-F1
#
_cell.length_a   1.000
_cell.length_b   1.000
_cell.length_c   1.000
_cell.angle_alpha   90.00
_cell.angle_beta   90.00
_cell.angle_gamma   90.00
#
_symmetry.space_group_name_H-M   'P 1'
#
loop_
_entity.id
_entity.type
_entity.pdbx_description
1 polymer ?
#
loop_
_entity_poly.entity_id
_entity_poly.type
_entity_poly.pdbx_seq_one_letter_code
_entity_poly.pdbx_strand_id
1 'polypeptide(L)'
;MNFEELSSDEHRKREKAKAYELKQSQWWRQQVGPGICHYCKGQFKSKNLTMDHVIPACKQCNNDKTYKTTFDIALENLNASEPKC
;
A
#
# COMPACT_ATOMS: atom_id res chain seq x y z
N MET A 1 -6.95 -17.18 22.83
CA MET A 1 -6.32 -16.85 21.54
C MET A 1 -4.92 -16.36 21.85
N ASN A 2 -3.88 -17.08 21.40
CA ASN A 2 -2.49 -16.73 21.68
C ASN A 2 -2.00 -15.68 20.67
N PHE A 3 -1.62 -14.51 21.18
CA PHE A 3 -1.12 -13.40 20.39
C PHE A 3 0.22 -13.72 19.70
N GLU A 4 1.03 -14.62 20.28
CA GLU A 4 2.36 -14.98 19.78
C GLU A 4 2.37 -15.73 18.43
N GLU A 5 1.33 -16.48 18.09
CA GLU A 5 1.30 -17.24 16.83
C GLU A 5 1.17 -16.33 15.58
N LEU A 6 0.46 -15.20 15.71
CA LEU A 6 0.14 -14.28 14.60
C LEU A 6 1.35 -13.43 14.15
N SER A 7 2.38 -13.32 14.97
CA SER A 7 3.59 -12.55 14.65
C SER A 7 4.81 -13.43 14.38
N SER A 8 4.65 -14.76 14.37
CA SER A 8 5.74 -15.67 14.06
C SER A 8 6.31 -15.41 12.65
N ASP A 9 7.61 -15.61 12.48
CA ASP A 9 8.25 -15.47 11.16
C ASP A 9 7.66 -16.42 10.11
N GLU A 10 7.21 -17.60 10.54
CA GLU A 10 6.50 -18.54 9.68
C GLU A 10 5.17 -17.98 9.19
N HIS A 11 4.36 -17.39 10.08
CA HIS A 11 3.12 -16.72 9.70
C HIS A 11 3.39 -15.61 8.69
N ARG A 12 4.38 -14.75 8.95
CA ARG A 12 4.78 -13.68 8.04
C ARG A 12 5.23 -14.19 6.66
N LYS A 13 5.93 -15.33 6.60
CA LYS A 13 6.31 -15.99 5.34
C LYS A 13 5.09 -16.51 4.57
N ARG A 14 4.16 -17.18 5.26
CA ARG A 14 2.90 -17.68 4.66
C ARG A 14 2.07 -16.53 4.08
N GLU A 15 1.89 -15.44 4.82
CA GLU A 15 1.12 -14.28 4.34
C GLU A 15 1.81 -13.57 3.17
N LYS A 16 3.16 -13.46 3.18
CA LYS A 16 3.91 -12.96 2.02
C LYS A 16 3.73 -13.84 0.77
N ALA A 17 3.70 -15.16 0.91
CA ALA A 17 3.47 -16.07 -0.21
C ALA A 17 2.09 -15.82 -0.85
N LYS A 18 1.03 -15.74 -0.02
CA LYS A 18 -0.33 -15.38 -0.47
C LYS A 18 -0.36 -14.03 -1.18
N ALA A 19 0.40 -13.05 -0.67
CA ALA A 19 0.51 -11.73 -1.30
C ALA A 19 1.17 -11.79 -2.69
N TYR A 20 2.17 -12.64 -2.91
CA TYR A 20 2.78 -12.85 -4.23
C TYR A 20 1.81 -13.53 -5.21
N GLU A 21 1.05 -14.52 -4.75
CA GLU A 21 0.00 -15.16 -5.55
C GLU A 21 -1.09 -14.16 -5.94
N LEU A 22 -1.55 -13.34 -4.99
CA LEU A 22 -2.54 -12.29 -5.21
C LEU A 22 -2.08 -11.28 -6.26
N LYS A 23 -0.79 -10.88 -6.23
CA LYS A 23 -0.21 -9.96 -7.23
C LYS A 23 -0.28 -10.49 -8.67
N GLN A 24 -0.32 -11.81 -8.85
CA GLN A 24 -0.42 -12.42 -10.18
C GLN A 24 -1.87 -12.59 -10.63
N SER A 25 -2.84 -12.49 -9.72
CA SER A 25 -4.26 -12.67 -10.00
C SER A 25 -4.83 -11.64 -10.98
N GLN A 26 -5.87 -12.03 -11.70
CA GLN A 26 -6.65 -11.10 -12.54
C GLN A 26 -7.31 -10.00 -11.71
N TRP A 27 -7.74 -10.31 -10.48
CA TRP A 27 -8.32 -9.32 -9.58
C TRP A 27 -7.34 -8.18 -9.28
N TRP A 28 -6.07 -8.49 -9.00
CA TRP A 28 -5.06 -7.46 -8.76
C TRP A 28 -4.80 -6.61 -10.00
N ARG A 29 -4.78 -7.23 -11.20
CA ARG A 29 -4.68 -6.48 -12.46
C ARG A 29 -5.85 -5.52 -12.65
N GLN A 30 -7.06 -5.92 -12.28
CA GLN A 30 -8.25 -5.04 -12.31
C GLN A 30 -8.14 -3.91 -11.27
N GLN A 31 -7.61 -4.18 -10.07
CA GLN A 31 -7.39 -3.15 -9.05
C GLN A 31 -6.35 -2.10 -9.48
N VAL A 32 -5.28 -2.51 -10.15
CA VAL A 32 -4.21 -1.61 -10.62
C VAL A 32 -4.55 -0.96 -11.97
N GLY A 33 -5.48 -1.53 -12.74
CA GLY A 33 -5.90 -1.07 -14.06
C GLY A 33 -6.29 0.41 -14.15
N PRO A 34 -7.09 0.95 -13.22
CA PRO A 34 -7.42 2.38 -13.17
C PRO A 34 -6.20 3.31 -13.02
N GLY A 35 -5.07 2.79 -12.52
CA GLY A 35 -3.87 3.61 -12.34
C GLY A 35 -3.97 4.60 -11.17
N ILE A 36 -4.93 4.46 -10.27
CA ILE A 36 -5.17 5.42 -9.18
C ILE A 36 -4.49 4.95 -7.89
N CYS A 37 -3.73 5.85 -7.24
CA CYS A 37 -3.19 5.59 -5.90
C CYS A 37 -4.31 5.67 -4.85
N HIS A 38 -4.40 4.69 -3.94
CA HIS A 38 -5.41 4.70 -2.89
C HIS A 38 -5.29 5.92 -1.95
N TYR A 39 -4.07 6.39 -1.69
CA TYR A 39 -3.78 7.44 -0.72
C TYR A 39 -3.94 8.84 -1.32
N CYS A 40 -3.05 9.23 -2.26
CA CYS A 40 -3.09 10.58 -2.85
C CYS A 40 -4.13 10.78 -3.95
N LYS A 41 -4.79 9.71 -4.42
CA LYS A 41 -5.73 9.73 -5.55
C LYS A 41 -5.12 10.18 -6.89
N GLY A 42 -3.80 10.40 -6.96
CA GLY A 42 -3.09 10.69 -8.21
C GLY A 42 -3.17 9.54 -9.23
N GLN A 43 -3.01 9.89 -10.51
CA GLN A 43 -2.99 8.96 -11.64
C GLN A 43 -1.56 8.55 -12.00
N PHE A 44 -1.33 7.25 -12.13
CA PHE A 44 -0.04 6.63 -12.39
C PHE A 44 -0.18 5.54 -13.45
N LYS A 45 0.92 5.27 -14.15
CA LYS A 45 1.02 4.04 -14.94
C LYS A 45 0.93 2.84 -14.00
N SER A 46 0.19 1.81 -14.38
CA SER A 46 0.01 0.59 -13.58
C SER A 46 1.33 -0.02 -13.06
N LYS A 47 2.43 0.06 -13.83
CA LYS A 47 3.76 -0.42 -13.39
C LYS A 47 4.37 0.37 -12.22
N ASN A 48 3.96 1.62 -12.05
CA ASN A 48 4.48 2.53 -11.02
C ASN A 48 3.66 2.43 -9.72
N LEU A 49 2.56 1.67 -9.73
CA LEU A 49 1.81 1.34 -8.54
C LEU A 49 2.40 0.08 -7.89
N THR A 50 2.48 0.14 -6.58
CA THR A 50 2.95 -0.94 -5.71
C THR A 50 1.80 -1.48 -4.89
N MET A 51 1.92 -2.72 -4.42
CA MET A 51 1.00 -3.27 -3.45
C MET A 51 1.53 -2.98 -2.06
N ASP A 52 0.67 -2.40 -1.24
CA ASP A 52 0.90 -2.25 0.18
C ASP A 52 0.52 -3.54 0.91
N HIS A 53 -0.76 -3.69 1.29
CA HIS A 53 -1.31 -4.93 1.84
C HIS A 53 -2.15 -5.65 0.78
N VAL A 54 -3.25 -5.03 0.35
CA VAL A 54 -4.12 -5.52 -0.74
C VAL A 54 -4.67 -4.36 -1.59
N ILE A 55 -4.01 -3.20 -1.54
CA ILE A 55 -4.43 -1.96 -2.21
C ILE A 55 -3.29 -1.37 -3.06
N PRO A 56 -3.61 -0.74 -4.21
CA PRO A 56 -2.64 -0.05 -5.03
C PRO A 56 -2.21 1.27 -4.40
N ALA A 57 -0.90 1.48 -4.30
CA ALA A 57 -0.31 2.70 -3.78
C ALA A 57 0.92 3.10 -4.60
N CYS A 58 1.09 4.39 -4.89
CA CYS A 58 2.33 4.87 -5.47
C CYS A 58 3.50 4.65 -4.49
N LYS A 59 4.73 4.62 -5.02
CA LYS A 59 5.93 4.37 -4.20
C LYS A 59 6.09 5.37 -3.05
N GLN A 60 5.78 6.65 -3.29
CA GLN A 60 5.93 7.70 -2.28
C GLN A 60 4.99 7.48 -1.09
N CYS A 61 3.67 7.40 -1.33
CA CYS A 61 2.71 7.12 -0.26
C CYS A 61 2.98 5.77 0.42
N ASN A 62 3.45 4.77 -0.32
CA ASN A 62 3.75 3.46 0.25
C ASN A 62 4.90 3.55 1.26
N ASN A 63 5.93 4.34 0.97
CA ASN A 63 7.05 4.57 1.87
C ASN A 63 6.68 5.47 3.05
N ASP A 64 5.95 6.56 2.81
CA ASP A 64 5.68 7.60 3.81
C ASP A 64 4.97 7.05 5.06
N LYS A 65 4.00 6.15 4.90
CA LYS A 65 3.30 5.51 6.03
C LYS A 65 4.16 4.57 6.88
N THR A 66 5.38 4.24 6.43
CA THR A 66 6.27 3.34 7.18
C THR A 66 6.92 4.07 8.36
N TYR A 67 7.20 5.36 8.20
CA TYR A 67 7.97 6.13 9.17
C TYR A 67 7.25 7.38 9.68
N LYS A 68 6.18 7.83 9.01
CA LYS A 68 5.36 8.95 9.48
C LYS A 68 4.22 8.46 10.35
N THR A 69 3.96 9.19 11.42
CA THR A 69 2.74 8.98 12.20
C THR A 69 1.53 9.49 11.43
N THR A 70 0.34 9.06 11.85
CA THR A 70 -0.91 9.57 11.30
C THR A 70 -1.05 11.09 11.49
N PHE A 71 -0.51 11.62 12.60
CA PHE A 71 -0.48 13.06 12.87
C PHE A 71 0.41 13.80 11.87
N ASP A 72 1.62 13.31 11.60
CA ASP A 72 2.55 13.93 10.65
C ASP A 72 1.93 13.98 9.24
N ILE A 73 1.29 12.90 8.81
CA ILE A 73 0.61 12.83 7.52
C ILE A 73 -0.55 13.84 7.46
N ALA A 74 -1.36 13.91 8.52
CA ALA A 74 -2.48 14.85 8.59
C ALA A 74 -2.01 16.31 8.55
N LEU A 75 -0.97 16.64 9.31
CA LEU A 75 -0.38 17.99 9.34
C LEU A 75 0.16 18.38 7.96
N GLU A 76 0.84 17.48 7.28
CA GLU A 76 1.36 17.72 5.94
C GLU A 76 0.25 17.92 4.90
N ASN A 77 -0.85 17.16 4.99
CA ASN A 77 -1.99 17.29 4.08
C ASN A 77 -2.72 18.63 4.26
N LEU A 78 -2.82 19.13 5.50
CA LEU A 78 -3.42 20.43 5.79
C LEU A 78 -2.58 21.60 5.24
N ASN A 79 -1.26 21.42 5.17
CA ASN A 79 -0.33 22.44 4.70
C ASN A 79 0.01 22.33 3.20
N ALA A 80 -0.46 21.30 2.51
CA ALA A 80 -0.17 21.09 1.09
C ALA A 80 -1.11 21.93 0.21
N SER A 81 -0.52 22.75 -0.68
CA SER A 81 -1.25 23.54 -1.69
C SER A 81 -1.51 22.80 -3.00
N GLU A 82 -0.89 21.63 -3.20
CA GLU A 82 -0.99 20.80 -4.40
C GLU A 82 -1.11 19.31 -4.02
N PRO A 83 -1.70 18.46 -4.89
CA PRO A 83 -1.83 17.04 -4.60
C PRO A 83 -0.46 16.40 -4.39
N LYS A 84 -0.29 15.83 -3.21
CA LYS A 84 0.96 15.20 -2.79
C LYS A 84 1.06 13.84 -3.47
N CYS A 85 1.82 13.80 -4.58
CA CYS A 85 1.74 12.81 -5.66
C CYS A 85 0.46 12.86 -6.49
#